data_AF-A0A0Q1B5P2-F1
#
_entry.id   AF-A0A0Q1B5P2-F1
#
_cell.length_a   1.000
_cell.length_b   1.000
_cell.length_c   1.000
_cell.angle_alpha   90.00
_cell.angle_beta   90.00
_cell.angle_gamma   90.00
#
_symmetry.space_group_name_H-M   'P 1'
#
loop_
_entity.id
_entity.type
_entity.pdbx_description
1 polymer ?
#
loop_
_entity_poly.entity_id
_entity_poly.type
_entity_poly.pdbx_seq_one_letter_code
_entity_poly.pdbx_strand_id
1 'polypeptide(L)'
;MKDIKLPPEDECGIIPLLEEDLSPANRDRISKFSRFMFAYDLLQDYWVRPKLHRADLRIHRKILKEAVFHITNCNILDIGCGTGRLIDYMDKKNSYTGIDLSYQLLKQAVKRAKKKGFKQHCIIEGNAEQLIFKDNSFDLVLADTSLHMIPDHRSCIHQINRVLKNE
;
A
#
# COMPACT_ATOMS: atom_id res chain seq x y z
N MET A 1 -17.48 16.75 -6.95
CA MET A 1 -16.16 17.44 -6.91
C MET A 1 -15.12 16.44 -6.42
N LYS A 2 -13.95 16.22 -7.04
CA LYS A 2 -13.46 16.51 -8.41
C LYS A 2 -13.32 15.14 -9.11
N ASP A 3 -13.72 15.03 -10.37
CA ASP A 3 -13.27 13.90 -11.20
C ASP A 3 -11.79 14.14 -11.53
N ILE A 4 -10.93 13.79 -10.56
CA ILE A 4 -9.49 13.84 -10.77
C ILE A 4 -9.19 12.73 -11.76
N LYS A 5 -8.90 13.12 -13.00
CA LYS A 5 -8.40 12.21 -14.01
C LYS A 5 -6.99 11.83 -13.57
N LEU A 6 -6.84 10.61 -13.06
CA LEU A 6 -5.52 10.05 -12.72
C LEU A 6 -4.61 10.19 -13.95
N PRO A 7 -3.32 10.55 -13.74
CA PRO A 7 -2.37 10.47 -14.83
C PRO A 7 -2.30 9.02 -15.34
N PRO A 8 -1.92 8.82 -16.62
CA PRO A 8 -1.70 7.47 -17.12
C PRO A 8 -0.60 6.77 -16.31
N GLU A 9 -0.66 5.44 -16.30
CA GLU A 9 0.45 4.63 -15.81
C GLU A 9 1.72 4.89 -16.61
N ASP A 10 2.86 4.90 -15.92
CA ASP A 10 4.17 4.93 -16.56
C ASP A 10 4.59 3.56 -17.13
N GLU A 11 5.82 3.49 -17.65
CA GLU A 11 6.40 2.26 -18.21
C GLU A 11 6.46 1.08 -17.22
N CYS A 12 6.49 1.36 -15.91
CA CYS A 12 6.50 0.36 -14.86
C CYS A 12 5.10 -0.09 -14.46
N GLY A 13 4.02 0.56 -14.95
CA GLY A 13 2.64 0.30 -14.55
C GLY A 13 2.29 1.00 -13.22
N ILE A 14 2.97 2.10 -12.89
CA ILE A 14 2.75 2.89 -11.68
C ILE A 14 2.12 4.22 -12.09
N ILE A 15 1.16 4.72 -11.32
CA ILE A 15 0.59 6.05 -11.49
C ILE A 15 1.40 7.04 -10.63
N PRO A 16 2.18 7.95 -11.22
CA PRO A 16 2.99 8.92 -10.47
C PRO A 16 2.11 10.08 -10.01
N LEU A 17 1.73 10.07 -8.73
CA LEU A 17 0.88 11.09 -8.11
C LEU A 17 1.54 11.72 -6.88
N LEU A 18 2.88 11.72 -6.85
CA LEU A 18 3.61 12.31 -5.75
C LEU A 18 3.49 13.84 -5.80
N GLU A 19 2.99 14.43 -4.71
CA GLU A 19 2.87 15.88 -4.57
C GLU A 19 4.25 16.54 -4.41
N GLU A 20 4.43 17.75 -4.94
CA GLU A 20 5.69 18.49 -4.80
C GLU A 20 5.94 18.94 -3.34
N ASP A 21 4.87 19.20 -2.58
CA ASP A 21 4.94 19.73 -1.20
C ASP A 21 4.84 18.65 -0.11
N LEU A 22 5.67 17.61 -0.21
CA LEU A 22 5.79 16.62 0.84
C LEU A 22 6.41 17.21 2.12
N SER A 23 5.93 16.77 3.28
CA SER A 23 6.58 17.11 4.55
C SER A 23 8.08 16.71 4.55
N PRO A 24 8.97 17.42 5.28
CA PRO A 24 10.38 17.02 5.38
C PRO A 24 10.57 15.58 5.86
N ALA A 25 9.68 15.10 6.74
CA ALA A 25 9.70 13.72 7.22
C ALA A 25 9.38 12.69 6.11
N ASN A 26 8.44 13.01 5.21
CA ASN A 26 8.14 12.16 4.05
C ASN A 26 9.30 12.15 3.04
N ARG A 27 9.93 13.30 2.78
CA ARG A 27 11.12 13.39 1.91
C ARG A 27 12.30 12.57 2.43
N ASP A 28 12.59 12.66 3.72
CA ASP A 28 13.64 11.88 4.38
C ASP A 28 13.37 10.37 4.27
N ARG A 29 12.11 9.94 4.44
CA ARG A 29 11.73 8.54 4.28
C ARG A 29 11.96 8.02 2.86
N ILE A 30 11.50 8.74 1.84
CA ILE A 30 11.74 8.36 0.43
C ILE A 30 13.24 8.17 0.18
N SER A 31 14.07 9.12 0.64
CA SER A 31 15.52 9.04 0.51
C SER A 31 16.12 7.82 1.23
N LYS A 32 15.71 7.54 2.47
CA LYS A 32 16.20 6.38 3.24
C LYS A 32 15.83 5.05 2.59
N PHE A 33 14.59 4.88 2.13
CA PHE A 33 14.16 3.62 1.50
C PHE A 33 14.86 3.37 0.16
N SER A 34 15.18 4.41 -0.61
CA SER A 34 15.93 4.28 -1.87
C SER A 34 17.33 3.66 -1.68
N ARG A 35 17.98 3.90 -0.53
CA ARG A 35 19.36 3.46 -0.25
C ARG A 35 19.50 2.01 0.19
N PHE A 36 18.43 1.35 0.65
CA PHE A 36 18.48 0.00 1.26
C PHE A 36 17.65 -1.05 0.49
N MET A 37 17.36 -0.77 -0.78
CA MET A 37 16.32 -1.42 -1.58
C MET A 37 16.59 -2.89 -1.96
N PHE A 38 17.80 -3.26 -2.36
CA PHE A 38 18.09 -4.57 -2.99
C PHE A 38 17.80 -5.77 -2.07
N ALA A 39 17.80 -5.56 -0.76
CA ALA A 39 17.52 -6.60 0.23
C ALA A 39 16.35 -6.24 1.16
N TYR A 40 15.50 -5.27 0.84
CA TYR A 40 14.49 -4.78 1.78
C TYR A 40 13.58 -5.89 2.33
N ASP A 41 13.00 -6.69 1.43
CA ASP A 41 12.15 -7.84 1.79
C ASP A 41 12.93 -8.90 2.61
N LEU A 42 14.22 -9.11 2.31
CA LEU A 42 15.09 -10.04 3.02
C LEU A 42 15.50 -9.51 4.41
N LEU A 43 15.89 -8.25 4.51
CA LEU A 43 16.22 -7.57 5.74
C LEU A 43 15.01 -7.55 6.67
N GLN A 44 13.83 -7.27 6.14
CA GLN A 44 12.57 -7.38 6.88
C GLN A 44 12.35 -8.79 7.43
N ASP A 45 12.47 -9.81 6.57
CA ASP A 45 12.13 -11.18 6.95
C ASP A 45 13.18 -11.86 7.85
N TYR A 46 14.46 -11.53 7.72
CA TYR A 46 15.52 -12.26 8.44
C TYR A 46 16.13 -11.47 9.59
N TRP A 47 15.96 -10.15 9.61
CA TRP A 47 16.60 -9.28 10.61
C TRP A 47 15.59 -8.39 11.34
N VAL A 48 14.93 -7.47 10.65
CA VAL A 48 14.11 -6.43 11.31
C VAL A 48 12.95 -7.07 12.06
N ARG A 49 12.11 -7.88 11.40
CA ARG A 49 10.93 -8.44 12.06
C ARG A 49 11.30 -9.45 13.15
N PRO A 50 12.17 -10.45 12.91
CA PRO A 50 12.48 -11.45 13.95
C PRO A 50 13.39 -10.93 15.07
N LYS A 51 14.41 -10.11 14.76
CA LYS A 51 15.41 -9.71 15.76
C LYS A 51 15.12 -8.37 16.41
N LEU A 52 14.71 -7.36 15.63
CA LEU A 52 14.43 -6.02 16.16
C LEU A 52 13.02 -5.95 16.76
N HIS A 53 12.00 -6.38 16.02
CA HIS A 53 10.61 -6.31 16.46
C HIS A 53 10.17 -7.53 17.27
N ARG A 54 10.98 -8.60 17.34
CA ARG A 54 10.65 -9.87 17.98
C ARG A 54 9.31 -10.45 17.49
N ALA A 55 8.97 -10.21 16.23
CA ALA A 55 7.73 -10.62 15.60
C ALA A 55 7.88 -11.98 14.91
N ASP A 56 6.90 -12.88 15.10
CA ASP A 56 6.83 -14.13 14.33
C ASP A 56 6.12 -13.90 12.99
N LEU A 57 6.90 -14.00 11.91
CA LEU A 57 6.42 -13.83 10.54
C LEU A 57 5.37 -14.85 10.11
N ARG A 58 5.44 -16.07 10.62
CA ARG A 58 4.48 -17.13 10.28
C ARG A 58 3.14 -16.81 10.92
N ILE A 59 3.15 -16.34 12.16
CA ILE A 59 1.93 -15.88 12.84
C ILE A 59 1.35 -14.67 12.11
N HIS A 60 2.18 -13.66 11.80
CA HIS A 60 1.76 -12.48 11.04
C HIS A 60 1.09 -12.84 9.71
N ARG A 61 1.76 -13.67 8.90
CA ARG A 61 1.25 -14.14 7.60
C ARG A 61 -0.03 -14.96 7.75
N LYS A 62 -0.14 -15.78 8.80
CA LYS A 62 -1.35 -16.56 9.09
C LYS A 62 -2.53 -15.64 9.39
N ILE A 63 -2.36 -14.67 10.29
CA ILE A 63 -3.40 -13.70 10.66
C ILE A 63 -3.85 -12.91 9.43
N LEU A 64 -2.90 -12.35 8.66
CA LEU A 64 -3.22 -11.61 7.45
C LEU A 64 -4.01 -12.46 6.45
N LYS A 65 -3.54 -13.69 6.20
CA LYS A 65 -4.22 -14.61 5.30
C LYS A 65 -5.65 -14.86 5.77
N GLU A 66 -5.84 -15.21 7.04
CA GLU A 66 -7.16 -15.50 7.64
C GLU A 66 -8.10 -14.29 7.57
N ALA A 67 -7.57 -13.08 7.73
CA ALA A 67 -8.36 -11.85 7.66
C ALA A 67 -8.85 -11.52 6.25
N VAL A 68 -8.07 -11.81 5.20
CA VAL A 68 -8.38 -11.30 3.83
C VAL A 68 -8.81 -12.37 2.83
N PHE A 69 -8.55 -13.66 3.06
CA PHE A 69 -8.76 -14.68 2.03
C PHE A 69 -10.23 -14.91 1.66
N HIS A 70 -11.16 -14.62 2.57
CA HIS A 70 -12.59 -14.76 2.36
C HIS A 70 -13.20 -13.54 1.63
N ILE A 71 -12.48 -12.43 1.56
CA ILE A 71 -12.97 -11.20 0.95
C ILE A 71 -12.92 -11.35 -0.57
N THR A 72 -14.06 -11.23 -1.23
CA THR A 72 -14.18 -11.38 -2.69
C THR A 72 -15.12 -10.32 -3.27
N ASN A 73 -14.87 -9.91 -4.52
CA ASN A 73 -15.63 -8.90 -5.23
C ASN A 73 -15.70 -7.52 -4.53
N CYS A 74 -14.70 -7.21 -3.70
CA CYS A 74 -14.59 -5.93 -3.00
C CYS A 74 -13.59 -5.00 -3.69
N ASN A 75 -13.78 -3.69 -3.53
CA ASN A 75 -12.77 -2.68 -3.83
C ASN A 75 -11.88 -2.48 -2.60
N ILE A 76 -10.60 -2.81 -2.73
CA ILE A 76 -9.63 -2.81 -1.63
C ILE A 76 -8.59 -1.71 -1.83
N LEU A 77 -8.30 -0.94 -0.78
CA LEU A 77 -7.17 -0.02 -0.70
C LEU A 77 -6.11 -0.54 0.28
N ASP A 78 -4.86 -0.67 -0.18
CA ASP A 78 -3.69 -1.03 0.65
C ASP A 78 -2.78 0.19 0.85
N ILE A 79 -2.80 0.73 2.07
CA ILE A 79 -2.08 1.94 2.50
C ILE A 79 -0.64 1.59 2.88
N GLY A 80 0.32 2.23 2.21
CA GLY A 80 1.74 1.91 2.38
C GLY A 80 2.02 0.49 1.93
N CYS A 81 1.52 0.13 0.74
CA CYS A 81 1.53 -1.26 0.26
C CYS A 81 2.96 -1.80 0.03
N GLY A 82 3.96 -0.92 -0.03
CA GLY A 82 5.37 -1.27 -0.20
C GLY A 82 5.57 -2.17 -1.41
N THR A 83 6.07 -3.38 -1.16
CA THR A 83 6.30 -4.36 -2.23
C THR A 83 5.05 -5.13 -2.65
N GLY A 84 3.90 -4.90 -2.01
CA GLY A 84 2.62 -5.54 -2.31
C GLY A 84 2.50 -6.96 -1.78
N ARG A 85 3.05 -7.26 -0.59
CA ARG A 85 3.02 -8.62 -0.02
C ARG A 85 1.61 -9.12 0.29
N LEU A 86 0.66 -8.23 0.60
CA LEU A 86 -0.72 -8.63 0.88
C LEU A 86 -1.42 -9.25 -0.33
N ILE A 87 -1.00 -8.89 -1.55
CA ILE A 87 -1.56 -9.38 -2.82
C ILE A 87 -1.54 -10.91 -2.87
N ASP A 88 -0.51 -11.55 -2.30
CA ASP A 88 -0.36 -13.01 -2.34
C ASP A 88 -1.54 -13.71 -1.64
N TYR A 89 -2.19 -13.06 -0.67
CA TYR A 89 -3.26 -13.65 0.16
C TYR A 89 -4.68 -13.29 -0.28
N MET A 90 -4.87 -12.28 -1.12
CA MET A 90 -6.20 -11.80 -1.53
C MET A 90 -6.86 -12.69 -2.59
N ASP A 91 -8.18 -12.65 -2.75
CA ASP A 91 -8.84 -13.26 -3.90
C ASP A 91 -8.67 -12.36 -5.15
N LYS A 92 -8.43 -12.97 -6.32
CA LYS A 92 -8.24 -12.23 -7.59
C LYS A 92 -9.51 -11.55 -8.13
N LYS A 93 -10.70 -11.91 -7.62
CA LYS A 93 -11.97 -11.28 -7.98
C LYS A 93 -12.12 -9.87 -7.41
N ASN A 94 -11.29 -9.50 -6.43
CA ASN A 94 -11.24 -8.15 -5.89
C ASN A 94 -10.65 -7.15 -6.88
N SER A 95 -10.99 -5.88 -6.70
CA SER A 95 -10.29 -4.75 -7.30
C SER A 95 -9.27 -4.24 -6.29
N TYR A 96 -7.99 -4.19 -6.67
CA TYR A 96 -6.90 -3.82 -5.77
C TYR A 96 -6.36 -2.43 -6.09
N THR A 97 -6.22 -1.57 -5.09
CA THR A 97 -5.48 -0.30 -5.20
C THR A 97 -4.41 -0.25 -4.14
N GLY A 98 -3.14 -0.11 -4.53
CA GLY A 98 -2.02 0.05 -3.60
C GLY A 98 -1.43 1.44 -3.71
N ILE A 99 -1.19 2.10 -2.57
CA ILE A 99 -0.53 3.41 -2.51
C ILE A 99 0.71 3.34 -1.62
N ASP A 100 1.83 3.92 -2.08
CA ASP A 100 3.06 4.05 -1.28
C ASP A 100 3.87 5.27 -1.77
N LEU A 101 4.70 5.85 -0.90
CA LEU A 101 5.62 6.93 -1.27
C LEU A 101 6.86 6.41 -2.02
N SER A 102 7.19 5.12 -1.91
CA SER A 102 8.41 4.54 -2.48
C SER A 102 8.17 3.93 -3.86
N TYR A 103 8.37 4.73 -4.91
CA TYR A 103 8.32 4.28 -6.32
C TYR A 103 9.01 2.93 -6.57
N GLN A 104 10.19 2.74 -5.97
CA GLN A 104 10.96 1.53 -6.20
C GLN A 104 10.33 0.26 -5.59
N LEU A 105 9.66 0.37 -4.43
CA LEU A 105 8.93 -0.75 -3.85
C LEU A 105 7.70 -1.10 -4.70
N LEU A 106 7.04 -0.07 -5.24
CA LEU A 106 5.87 -0.22 -6.09
C LEU A 106 6.17 -1.03 -7.36
N LYS A 107 7.40 -0.99 -7.91
CA LYS A 107 7.79 -1.87 -9.03
C LYS A 107 7.59 -3.36 -8.71
N GLN A 108 7.86 -3.76 -7.46
CA GLN A 108 7.60 -5.12 -6.99
C GLN A 108 6.09 -5.37 -6.80
N ALA A 109 5.36 -4.38 -6.29
CA ALA A 109 3.90 -4.46 -6.13
C ALA A 109 3.18 -4.65 -7.47
N VAL A 110 3.57 -3.92 -8.52
CA VAL A 110 3.05 -4.10 -9.88
C VAL A 110 3.27 -5.53 -10.37
N LYS A 111 4.50 -6.06 -10.22
CA LYS A 111 4.81 -7.45 -10.62
C LYS A 111 3.92 -8.46 -9.90
N ARG A 112 3.68 -8.27 -8.59
CA ARG A 112 2.78 -9.13 -7.80
C ARG A 112 1.33 -8.99 -8.24
N ALA A 113 0.83 -7.78 -8.46
CA ALA A 113 -0.54 -7.52 -8.92
C ALA A 113 -0.82 -8.16 -10.29
N LYS A 114 0.09 -7.96 -11.25
CA LYS A 114 0.02 -8.58 -12.59
C LYS A 114 0.03 -10.11 -12.50
N LYS A 115 0.91 -10.69 -11.68
CA LYS A 115 0.97 -12.14 -11.47
C LYS A 115 -0.30 -12.70 -10.81
N LYS A 116 -0.90 -11.96 -9.87
CA LYS A 116 -2.14 -12.36 -9.19
C LYS A 116 -3.33 -12.42 -10.14
N GLY A 117 -3.34 -11.53 -11.14
CA GLY A 117 -4.41 -11.45 -12.14
C GLY A 117 -5.71 -10.92 -11.55
N PHE A 118 -5.64 -9.83 -10.77
CA PHE A 118 -6.83 -9.17 -10.23
C PHE A 118 -7.79 -8.74 -11.34
N LYS A 119 -9.10 -8.72 -11.03
CA LYS A 119 -10.14 -8.17 -11.93
C LYS A 119 -9.78 -6.76 -12.39
N GLN A 120 -9.29 -5.95 -11.45
CA GLN A 120 -8.71 -4.64 -11.70
C GLN A 120 -7.60 -4.41 -10.68
N HIS A 121 -6.50 -3.79 -11.08
CA HIS A 121 -5.50 -3.31 -10.14
C HIS A 121 -5.00 -1.91 -10.52
N CYS A 122 -4.59 -1.15 -9.52
CA CYS A 122 -4.01 0.17 -9.67
C CYS A 122 -2.90 0.34 -8.63
N ILE A 123 -1.71 0.78 -9.04
CA ILE A 123 -0.57 1.01 -8.14
C ILE A 123 -0.17 2.48 -8.26
N ILE A 124 -0.21 3.21 -7.16
CA ILE A 124 -0.07 4.66 -7.13
C ILE A 124 1.14 5.04 -6.27
N GLU A 125 2.05 5.82 -6.83
CA GLU A 125 3.01 6.56 -6.03
C GLU A 125 2.30 7.80 -5.48
N GLY A 126 2.08 7.86 -4.17
CA GLY A 126 1.28 8.94 -3.59
C GLY A 126 1.30 9.00 -2.07
N ASN A 127 0.82 10.13 -1.53
CA ASN A 127 0.80 10.39 -0.09
C ASN A 127 -0.50 9.86 0.55
N ALA A 128 -0.37 8.91 1.48
CA ALA A 128 -1.50 8.37 2.23
C ALA A 128 -2.13 9.36 3.25
N GLU A 129 -1.44 10.46 3.56
CA GLU A 129 -1.96 11.56 4.39
C GLU A 129 -3.01 12.39 3.64
N GLN A 130 -3.02 12.34 2.30
CA GLN A 130 -3.92 13.09 1.42
C GLN A 130 -4.38 12.21 0.25
N LEU A 131 -5.42 11.39 0.50
CA LEU A 131 -5.94 10.49 -0.52
C LEU A 131 -6.78 11.24 -1.56
N ILE A 132 -6.51 10.98 -2.84
CA ILE A 132 -7.26 11.56 -3.97
C ILE A 132 -8.53 10.79 -4.34
N PHE A 133 -8.91 9.78 -3.56
CA PHE A 133 -10.11 8.99 -3.80
C PHE A 133 -11.36 9.71 -3.29
N LYS A 134 -12.51 9.40 -3.89
CA LYS A 134 -13.81 9.92 -3.43
C LYS A 134 -14.17 9.27 -2.08
N ASP A 135 -15.04 9.94 -1.34
CA ASP A 135 -15.62 9.38 -0.13
C ASP A 135 -16.35 8.07 -0.45
N ASN A 136 -16.37 7.12 0.49
CA ASN A 136 -17.09 5.84 0.33
C ASN A 136 -16.73 5.05 -0.96
N SER A 137 -15.45 5.04 -1.33
CA SER A 137 -14.98 4.37 -2.56
C SER A 137 -14.56 2.91 -2.35
N PHE A 138 -14.14 2.55 -1.13
CA PHE A 138 -13.55 1.24 -0.83
C PHE A 138 -14.40 0.46 0.18
N ASP A 139 -14.55 -0.84 -0.09
CA ASP A 139 -15.21 -1.78 0.82
C ASP A 139 -14.26 -2.23 1.94
N LEU A 140 -12.95 -2.19 1.69
CA LEU A 140 -11.93 -2.55 2.68
C LEU A 140 -10.69 -1.67 2.51
N VAL A 141 -10.18 -1.14 3.62
CA VAL A 141 -8.90 -0.43 3.68
C VAL A 141 -7.97 -1.17 4.62
N LEU A 142 -6.76 -1.48 4.17
CA LEU A 142 -5.73 -2.20 4.91
C LEU A 142 -4.48 -1.32 5.06
N ALA A 143 -3.78 -1.50 6.17
CA ALA A 143 -2.52 -0.83 6.46
C ALA A 143 -1.58 -1.80 7.21
N ASP A 144 -0.98 -2.75 6.49
CA ASP A 144 -0.12 -3.77 7.10
C ASP A 144 1.28 -3.22 7.40
N THR A 145 1.61 -3.08 8.67
CA THR A 145 2.94 -2.62 9.12
C THR A 145 3.38 -1.29 8.50
N SER A 146 2.45 -0.42 8.13
CA SER A 146 2.72 0.85 7.44
C SER A 146 2.37 2.09 8.26
N LEU A 147 1.28 2.07 9.03
CA LEU A 147 0.76 3.25 9.77
C LEU A 147 1.80 3.94 10.68
N HIS A 148 2.63 3.17 11.40
CA HIS A 148 3.68 3.71 12.27
C HIS A 148 4.81 4.42 11.50
N MET A 149 4.87 4.21 10.18
CA MET A 149 5.81 4.85 9.26
C MET A 149 5.23 6.08 8.58
N ILE A 150 3.99 6.46 8.87
CA ILE A 150 3.37 7.68 8.34
C ILE A 150 3.53 8.79 9.39
N PRO A 151 4.17 9.94 9.07
CA PRO A 151 4.40 10.99 10.06
C PRO A 151 3.09 11.57 10.58
N ASP A 152 2.18 11.99 9.70
CA ASP A 152 0.84 12.41 10.06
C ASP A 152 -0.17 11.25 9.92
N HIS A 153 0.04 10.23 10.77
CA HIS A 153 -0.87 9.09 10.86
C HIS A 153 -2.30 9.49 11.23
N ARG A 154 -2.52 10.66 11.88
CA ARG A 154 -3.87 11.16 12.21
C ARG A 154 -4.62 11.59 10.94
N SER A 155 -3.98 12.37 10.08
CA SER A 155 -4.55 12.71 8.77
C SER A 155 -4.76 11.47 7.91
N CYS A 156 -3.83 10.52 7.94
CA CYS A 156 -4.02 9.23 7.26
C CYS A 156 -5.26 8.47 7.77
N ILE A 157 -5.45 8.33 9.09
CA ILE A 157 -6.64 7.68 9.66
C ILE A 157 -7.92 8.44 9.26
N HIS A 158 -7.90 9.77 9.22
CA HIS A 158 -9.04 10.56 8.75
C HIS A 158 -9.36 10.26 7.28
N GLN A 159 -8.33 10.18 6.42
CA GLN A 159 -8.50 9.80 5.01
C GLN A 159 -9.03 8.37 4.87
N ILE A 160 -8.53 7.42 5.66
CA ILE A 160 -9.04 6.03 5.70
C ILE A 160 -10.54 6.03 6.00
N ASN A 161 -10.96 6.73 7.06
CA ASN A 161 -12.37 6.82 7.44
C ASN A 161 -13.23 7.45 6.34
N ARG A 162 -12.71 8.48 5.65
CA ARG A 162 -13.44 9.17 4.58
C ARG A 162 -13.66 8.27 3.36
N VAL A 163 -12.65 7.50 2.95
CA VAL A 163 -12.72 6.69 1.71
C VAL A 163 -13.35 5.32 1.90
N LEU A 164 -13.43 4.82 3.14
CA LEU A 164 -14.16 3.62 3.48
C LEU A 164 -15.66 3.86 3.32
N LYS A 165 -16.39 2.87 2.79
CA LYS A 165 -17.85 2.91 2.68
C LYS A 165 -18.47 2.83 4.08
N ASN A 166 -19.43 3.71 4.35
CA ASN A 166 -20.30 3.60 5.52
C ASN A 166 -21.21 2.37 5.35
N GLU A 167 -21.30 1.53 6.38
CA GLU A 167 -22.32 0.48 6.49
C GLU A 167 -23.71 1.06 6.79
#